data_AF-A0A0F2DHJ4-F1
#
_entry.id   AF-A0A0F2DHJ4-F1
#
_cell.length_a   1.000
_cell.length_b   1.000
_cell.length_c   1.000
_cell.angle_alpha   90.00
_cell.angle_beta   90.00
_cell.angle_gamma   90.00
#
_symmetry.space_group_name_H-M   'P 1'
#
loop_
_entity.id
_entity.type
_entity.pdbx_description
1 polymer ?
#
loop_
_entity_poly.entity_id
_entity_poly.type
_entity_poly.pdbx_seq_one_letter_code
_entity_poly.pdbx_strand_id
1 'polypeptide(L)'
;MISREIDNLRKAVVQVKGKKAKELDAIEFKQYVDEGYLVYLYAPRVINLDKIENIFRIGNDDLVDFYEKYKLILPASITQWEDLFTSVSD
;
A
#
# COMPACT_ATOMS: atom_id res chain seq x y z
N MET A 1 -7.07 -3.96 -14.81
CA MET A 1 -7.63 -4.99 -13.91
C MET A 1 -8.94 -4.44 -13.37
N ILE A 2 -10.04 -5.17 -13.54
CA ILE A 2 -11.38 -4.75 -13.14
C ILE A 2 -11.63 -5.22 -11.70
N SER A 3 -12.35 -4.42 -10.90
CA SER A 3 -12.79 -4.82 -9.55
C SER A 3 -13.43 -6.22 -9.56
N ARG A 4 -13.16 -7.02 -8.53
CA ARG A 4 -13.83 -8.34 -8.37
C ARG A 4 -15.28 -8.20 -7.89
N GLU A 5 -15.65 -7.02 -7.38
CA GLU A 5 -17.04 -6.66 -7.10
C GLU A 5 -17.68 -6.09 -8.37
N ILE A 6 -18.56 -6.87 -8.99
CA ILE A 6 -19.23 -6.53 -10.25
C ILE A 6 -20.18 -5.34 -10.06
N ASP A 7 -20.83 -5.26 -8.89
CA ASP A 7 -21.80 -4.22 -8.57
C ASP A 7 -21.17 -2.92 -8.06
N ASN A 8 -19.86 -2.93 -7.75
CA ASN A 8 -19.10 -1.76 -7.29
C ASN A 8 -17.71 -1.73 -7.94
N LEU A 9 -17.68 -1.26 -9.19
CA LEU A 9 -16.48 -1.12 -10.00
C LEU A 9 -15.60 0.02 -9.49
N ARG A 10 -14.90 -0.21 -8.37
CA ARG A 10 -13.87 0.69 -7.86
C ARG A 10 -12.56 0.45 -8.58
N LYS A 11 -11.96 1.52 -9.08
CA LYS A 11 -10.61 1.50 -9.62
C LYS A 11 -9.64 1.98 -8.55
N ALA A 12 -8.45 1.40 -8.53
CA ALA A 12 -7.41 1.82 -7.61
C ALA A 12 -6.04 1.85 -8.29
N VAL A 13 -5.22 2.79 -7.87
CA VAL A 13 -3.79 2.87 -8.19
C VAL A 13 -3.02 2.74 -6.90
N VAL A 14 -1.95 1.94 -6.94
CA VAL A 14 -1.02 1.80 -5.82
C VAL A 14 0.36 2.24 -6.29
N GLN A 15 0.94 3.24 -5.62
CA GLN A 15 2.32 3.64 -5.85
C GLN A 15 3.18 3.24 -4.65
N VAL A 16 4.23 2.47 -4.92
CA VAL A 16 5.18 1.99 -3.91
C VAL A 16 6.54 2.62 -4.17
N LYS A 17 7.20 3.07 -3.11
CA LYS A 17 8.59 3.56 -3.11
C LYS A 17 9.38 2.87 -2.01
N GLY A 18 10.60 2.45 -2.36
CA GLY A 18 11.53 1.83 -1.41
C GLY A 18 12.13 2.84 -0.42
N LYS A 19 12.81 2.33 0.61
CA LYS A 19 13.31 3.12 1.75
C LYS A 19 14.21 4.31 1.39
N LYS A 20 14.97 4.22 0.29
CA LYS A 20 15.91 5.25 -0.17
C LYS A 20 15.34 6.19 -1.25
N ALA A 21 14.06 6.06 -1.58
CA ALA A 21 13.43 6.89 -2.59
C ALA A 21 13.17 8.31 -2.08
N LYS A 22 12.99 9.23 -3.03
CA LYS A 22 12.43 10.55 -2.75
C LYS A 22 11.00 10.43 -2.22
N GLU A 23 10.55 11.47 -1.52
CA GLU A 23 9.17 11.60 -1.06
C GLU A 23 8.18 11.57 -2.24
N LEU A 24 6.97 11.10 -1.97
CA LEU A 24 5.84 11.22 -2.89
C LEU A 24 5.05 12.48 -2.57
N ASP A 25 4.74 13.28 -3.58
CA ASP A 25 3.77 14.36 -3.46
C ASP A 25 2.40 13.84 -3.89
N ALA A 26 1.42 13.87 -2.99
CA ALA A 26 0.05 13.41 -3.29
C ALA A 26 -0.58 14.19 -4.46
N ILE A 27 -0.15 15.45 -4.70
CA ILE A 27 -0.66 16.30 -5.79
C ILE A 27 -0.35 15.70 -7.17
N GLU A 28 0.76 14.98 -7.32
CA GLU A 28 1.13 14.34 -8.58
C GLU A 28 0.12 13.25 -9.01
N PHE A 29 -0.71 12.77 -8.09
CA PHE A 29 -1.70 11.72 -8.34
C PHE A 29 -3.12 12.25 -8.52
N LYS A 30 -3.32 13.58 -8.52
CA LYS A 30 -4.65 14.20 -8.63
C LYS A 30 -5.42 13.72 -9.87
N GLN A 31 -4.74 13.53 -10.99
CA GLN A 31 -5.38 13.05 -12.22
C GLN A 31 -6.09 11.71 -12.02
N TYR A 32 -5.51 10.78 -11.26
CA TYR A 32 -6.15 9.50 -10.98
C TYR A 32 -7.40 9.66 -10.11
N VAL A 33 -7.35 10.57 -9.12
CA VAL A 33 -8.52 10.90 -8.32
C VAL A 33 -9.63 11.50 -9.18
N ASP A 34 -9.29 12.43 -10.07
CA ASP A 34 -10.23 13.05 -11.01
C ASP A 34 -10.85 12.02 -11.97
N GLU A 35 -10.12 10.96 -12.32
CA GLU A 35 -10.61 9.82 -13.12
C GLU A 35 -11.40 8.77 -12.29
N GLY A 36 -11.64 9.04 -11.00
CA GLY A 36 -12.43 8.21 -10.10
C GLY A 36 -11.68 7.03 -9.47
N TYR A 37 -10.35 7.07 -9.42
CA TYR A 37 -9.53 6.07 -8.75
C TYR A 37 -9.36 6.39 -7.27
N LEU A 38 -9.34 5.34 -6.44
CA LEU A 38 -8.72 5.40 -5.12
C LEU A 38 -7.20 5.31 -5.28
N VAL A 39 -6.45 6.20 -4.64
CA VAL A 39 -4.99 6.20 -4.73
C VAL A 39 -4.40 5.75 -3.39
N TYR A 40 -3.53 4.75 -3.42
CA TYR A 40 -2.81 4.28 -2.23
C TYR A 40 -1.31 4.50 -2.41
N LEU A 41 -0.69 5.18 -1.44
CA LEU A 41 0.71 5.57 -1.49
C LEU A 41 1.48 4.89 -0.35
N TYR A 42 2.49 4.09 -0.69
CA TYR A 42 3.46 3.56 0.27
C TYR A 42 4.84 4.15 -0.03
N ALA A 43 5.32 5.02 0.86
CA ALA A 43 6.64 5.63 0.75
C ALA A 43 7.17 6.06 2.14
N PRO A 44 8.50 6.22 2.29
CA PRO A 44 9.09 6.73 3.53
C PRO A 44 8.47 8.06 3.98
N ARG A 45 8.18 8.94 3.02
CA ARG A 45 7.52 10.22 3.23
C ARG A 45 6.52 10.48 2.12
N VAL A 46 5.34 10.93 2.51
CA VAL A 46 4.28 11.42 1.62
C VAL A 46 3.91 12.82 2.08
N ILE A 47 3.86 13.77 1.17
CA ILE A 47 3.47 15.17 1.47
C ILE A 47 2.15 15.52 0.79
N ASN A 48 1.49 16.59 1.26
CA ASN A 48 0.24 17.12 0.72
C ASN A 48 -0.95 16.14 0.72
N LEU A 49 -0.92 15.09 1.55
CA LEU A 49 -1.97 14.07 1.61
C LEU A 49 -3.33 14.66 2.01
N ASP A 50 -3.32 15.67 2.87
CA ASP A 50 -4.49 16.40 3.38
C ASP A 50 -5.15 17.32 2.33
N LYS A 51 -4.47 17.57 1.21
CA LYS A 51 -4.96 18.50 0.17
C LYS A 51 -5.87 17.83 -0.86
N ILE A 52 -5.91 16.50 -0.91
CA ILE A 52 -6.65 15.75 -1.92
C ILE A 52 -7.37 14.58 -1.25
N GLU A 53 -8.69 14.54 -1.42
CA GLU A 53 -9.50 13.42 -0.95
C GLU A 53 -9.26 12.15 -1.79
N ASN A 54 -9.61 10.99 -1.24
CA ASN A 54 -9.45 9.68 -1.91
C ASN A 54 -7.99 9.26 -2.21
N ILE A 55 -7.02 9.92 -1.58
CA ILE A 55 -5.64 9.46 -1.49
C ILE A 55 -5.35 8.97 -0.07
N PHE A 56 -4.84 7.76 0.04
CA PHE A 56 -4.57 7.09 1.30
C PHE A 56 -3.09 6.76 1.41
N ARG A 57 -2.48 7.03 2.56
CA ARG A 57 -1.14 6.55 2.87
C ARG A 57 -1.25 5.17 3.50
N ILE A 58 -0.49 4.21 2.97
CA ILE A 58 -0.25 2.93 3.62
C ILE A 58 0.99 3.12 4.51
N GLY A 59 0.83 2.95 5.81
CA GLY A 59 1.88 2.91 6.81
C GLY A 59 2.46 1.51 6.99
N ASN A 60 3.55 1.41 7.75
CA ASN A 60 4.11 0.11 8.12
C ASN A 60 3.14 -0.66 9.02
N ASP A 61 2.48 0.03 9.95
CA ASP A 61 1.53 -0.57 10.88
C ASP A 61 0.34 -1.17 10.13
N ASP A 62 -0.18 -0.49 9.10
CA ASP A 62 -1.23 -1.04 8.24
C ASP A 62 -0.81 -2.36 7.56
N LEU A 63 0.46 -2.47 7.15
CA LEU A 63 0.98 -3.69 6.53
C LEU A 63 1.16 -4.82 7.55
N VAL A 64 1.63 -4.49 8.75
CA VAL A 64 1.76 -5.47 9.85
C VAL A 64 0.38 -5.96 10.28
N ASP A 65 -0.56 -5.06 10.51
CA ASP A 65 -1.94 -5.38 10.88
C ASP A 65 -2.61 -6.25 9.81
N PHE A 66 -2.41 -5.91 8.53
CA PHE A 66 -2.91 -6.72 7.42
C PHE A 66 -2.28 -8.12 7.42
N TYR A 67 -0.96 -8.21 7.56
CA TYR A 67 -0.24 -9.48 7.56
C TYR A 67 -0.72 -10.38 8.70
N GLU A 68 -0.73 -9.89 9.94
CA GLU A 68 -1.15 -10.66 11.11
C GLU A 68 -2.62 -11.10 11.01
N LYS A 69 -3.51 -10.19 10.58
CA LYS A 69 -4.94 -10.50 10.43
C LYS A 69 -5.23 -11.56 9.39
N TYR A 70 -4.49 -11.59 8.29
CA TYR A 70 -4.78 -12.46 7.15
C TYR A 70 -3.73 -13.56 6.94
N LYS A 71 -2.76 -13.71 7.84
CA LYS A 71 -1.64 -14.66 7.74
C LYS A 71 -2.05 -16.06 7.28
N LEU A 72 -3.13 -16.60 7.87
CA LEU A 72 -3.63 -17.95 7.59
C LEU A 72 -4.11 -18.17 6.15
N ILE A 73 -4.48 -17.10 5.44
CA ILE A 73 -4.96 -17.16 4.06
C ILE A 73 -3.95 -16.59 3.06
N LEU A 74 -2.82 -16.05 3.54
CA LEU A 74 -1.77 -15.55 2.66
C LEU A 74 -1.00 -16.73 2.04
N PRO A 75 -0.56 -16.61 0.78
CA PRO A 75 0.23 -17.64 0.13
C PRO A 75 1.59 -17.81 0.81
N ALA A 76 2.14 -19.03 0.76
CA ALA A 76 3.44 -19.36 1.33
C ALA A 76 4.57 -18.45 0.84
N SER A 77 4.51 -17.97 -0.41
CA SER A 77 5.50 -17.05 -0.96
C SER A 77 5.58 -15.69 -0.24
N ILE A 78 4.59 -15.34 0.56
CA ILE A 78 4.57 -14.15 1.43
C ILE A 78 4.94 -14.54 2.87
N THR A 79 4.40 -15.65 3.39
CA THR A 79 4.62 -16.03 4.81
C THR A 79 5.99 -16.65 5.09
N GLN A 80 6.62 -17.32 4.12
CA GLN A 80 7.93 -18.00 4.27
C GLN A 80 9.09 -17.07 4.68
N TRP A 81 8.87 -15.75 4.59
CA TRP A 81 9.87 -14.72 4.87
C TRP A 81 9.78 -14.18 6.30
N GLU A 82 8.87 -14.70 7.12
CA GLU A 82 8.64 -14.23 8.50
C GLU A 82 9.88 -14.35 9.40
N ASP A 83 10.67 -15.40 9.19
CA ASP A 83 11.85 -15.73 9.98
C ASP A 83 13.17 -15.28 9.32
N LEU A 84 13.11 -14.41 8.29
CA LEU A 84 14.29 -13.95 7.55
C LEU A 84 15.40 -13.35 8.42
N PHE A 85 15.06 -12.83 9.60
CA PHE A 85 15.99 -12.16 10.51
C PHE A 85 16.15 -12.88 11.86
N THR A 86 15.65 -14.11 12.01
CA THR A 86 15.91 -14.92 13.21
C THR A 86 17.28 -15.58 13.10
N SER A 87 18.35 -14.78 13.10
CA SER A 87 19.68 -15.30 13.41
C SER A 87 19.75 -15.46 14.93
N VAL A 88 19.45 -16.66 15.43
CA VAL A 88 20.00 -17.08 16.72
C VAL A 88 21.49 -17.27 16.48
N SER A 89 22.28 -16.51 17.22
CA SER A 89 23.73 -16.65 17.28
C SER A 89 24.09 -18.08 17.67
N ASP A 90 24.79 -18.79 16.79
CA ASP A 90 25.58 -19.98 17.15
C ASP A 90 26.91 -19.54 17.79
#